data_AF-A0A8S1J340-F1
#
_entry.id   AF-A0A8S1J340-F1
#
_cell.length_a   1.000
_cell.length_b   1.000
_cell.length_c   1.000
_cell.angle_alpha   90.00
_cell.angle_beta   90.00
_cell.angle_gamma   90.00
#
_symmetry.space_group_name_H-M   'P 1'
#
loop_
_entity.id
_entity.type
_entity.pdbx_description
1 polymer ?
#
loop_
_entity_poly.entity_id
_entity_poly.type
_entity_poly.pdbx_seq_one_letter_code
_entity_poly.pdbx_strand_id
1 'polypeptide(L)'
;MRALWLTDIHLDHLRDAAAFAAFAARVSVGHAPFDGAIVTGDISTAQHLKGHLEALAAAWGRPVWFVLGNHDYYGGGIKQVRTEMASLVSHPLLTYLPQAGPIKLSPTASLVGIDGWGDGRLGRPETTPVLLNDFVLVRELEASKGRMGLLSTVRRLGDDEAARCRELLAAAAERSRRVVVATHVPPFREACWHRGGISDDDWLPWFTCKAVGDALVEAAETHPDKQFLVLCGHTHTSGTATILPNLVVRTGGAVYGSPKVEDVLEFA
;
A
#
# COMPACT_ATOMS: atom_id res chain seq x y z
N MET A 1 -2.59 -19.70 9.05
CA MET A 1 -3.40 -18.50 8.76
C MET A 1 -3.50 -18.30 7.26
N ARG A 2 -4.68 -17.95 6.76
CA ARG A 2 -4.92 -17.55 5.38
C ARG A 2 -5.39 -16.10 5.32
N ALA A 3 -4.68 -15.25 4.60
CA ALA A 3 -5.06 -13.85 4.40
C ALA A 3 -5.35 -13.56 2.93
N LEU A 4 -6.40 -12.82 2.65
CA LEU A 4 -6.65 -12.27 1.32
C LEU A 4 -5.78 -11.03 1.13
N TRP A 5 -5.24 -10.83 -0.07
CA TRP A 5 -4.55 -9.60 -0.44
C TRP A 5 -5.34 -8.86 -1.51
N LEU A 6 -5.57 -7.56 -1.26
CA LEU A 6 -6.26 -6.64 -2.16
C LEU A 6 -5.45 -5.35 -2.29
N THR A 7 -5.57 -4.69 -3.44
CA THR A 7 -4.99 -3.37 -3.71
C THR A 7 -5.84 -2.64 -4.73
N ASP A 8 -5.74 -1.31 -4.79
CA ASP A 8 -6.39 -0.48 -5.83
C ASP A 8 -7.88 -0.82 -6.00
N ILE A 9 -8.59 -1.04 -4.89
CA ILE A 9 -10.00 -1.49 -4.94
C ILE A 9 -10.97 -0.36 -5.25
N HIS A 10 -10.55 0.91 -5.09
CA HIS A 10 -11.23 2.10 -5.59
C HIS A 10 -12.76 2.02 -5.45
N LEU A 11 -13.23 1.82 -4.21
CA LEU A 11 -14.64 1.56 -3.92
C LEU A 11 -15.54 2.75 -4.27
N ASP A 12 -14.99 3.95 -4.37
CA ASP A 12 -15.63 5.15 -4.87
C ASP A 12 -16.02 5.06 -6.36
N HIS A 13 -15.39 4.16 -7.13
CA HIS A 13 -15.76 3.87 -8.52
C HIS A 13 -16.86 2.81 -8.65
N LEU A 14 -17.35 2.24 -7.55
CA LEU A 14 -18.54 1.39 -7.58
C LEU A 14 -19.78 2.24 -7.75
N ARG A 15 -20.67 1.82 -8.66
CA ARG A 15 -21.84 2.62 -9.09
C ARG A 15 -22.80 2.94 -7.95
N ASP A 16 -22.97 2.01 -7.00
CA ASP A 16 -23.93 2.11 -5.91
C ASP A 16 -23.61 1.12 -4.76
N ALA A 17 -24.40 1.19 -3.70
CA ALA A 17 -24.29 0.31 -2.54
C ALA A 17 -24.55 -1.18 -2.87
N ALA A 18 -25.34 -1.48 -3.90
CA ALA A 18 -25.58 -2.86 -4.32
C ALA A 18 -24.35 -3.46 -5.00
N ALA A 19 -23.63 -2.67 -5.79
CA ALA A 19 -22.35 -3.06 -6.38
C ALA A 19 -21.29 -3.33 -5.28
N PHE A 20 -21.24 -2.49 -4.25
CA PHE A 20 -20.41 -2.74 -3.07
C PHE A 20 -20.78 -4.05 -2.36
N ALA A 21 -22.08 -4.25 -2.06
CA ALA A 21 -22.54 -5.46 -1.39
C ALA A 21 -22.23 -6.73 -2.22
N ALA A 22 -22.38 -6.67 -3.53
CA ALA A 22 -22.03 -7.76 -4.44
C ALA A 22 -20.52 -8.06 -4.42
N PHE A 23 -19.68 -7.03 -4.43
CA PHE A 23 -18.22 -7.20 -4.28
C PHE A 23 -17.88 -7.86 -2.94
N ALA A 24 -18.36 -7.31 -1.83
CA ALA A 24 -18.06 -7.83 -0.50
C ALA A 24 -18.53 -9.27 -0.33
N ALA A 25 -19.72 -9.61 -0.81
CA ALA A 25 -20.26 -10.97 -0.80
C ALA A 25 -19.44 -11.92 -1.68
N ARG A 26 -19.02 -11.49 -2.88
CA ARG A 26 -18.15 -12.28 -3.76
C ARG A 26 -16.81 -12.61 -3.09
N VAL A 27 -16.24 -11.68 -2.33
CA VAL A 27 -15.01 -11.94 -1.56
C VAL A 27 -15.26 -13.00 -0.50
N SER A 28 -16.34 -12.88 0.28
CA SER A 28 -16.69 -13.84 1.35
C SER A 28 -17.03 -15.25 0.85
N VAL A 29 -17.76 -15.37 -0.26
CA VAL A 29 -18.26 -16.65 -0.79
C VAL A 29 -17.30 -17.28 -1.80
N GLY A 30 -16.60 -16.46 -2.57
CA GLY A 30 -15.75 -16.91 -3.67
C GLY A 30 -14.40 -17.49 -3.24
N HIS A 31 -14.05 -17.40 -1.96
CA HIS A 31 -12.78 -17.89 -1.43
C HIS A 31 -13.02 -18.90 -0.31
N ALA A 32 -12.10 -19.85 -0.18
CA ALA A 32 -12.05 -20.71 0.99
C ALA A 32 -11.92 -19.85 2.27
N PRO A 33 -12.33 -20.36 3.45
CA PRO A 33 -12.31 -19.59 4.69
C PRO A 33 -10.97 -18.87 4.89
N PHE A 34 -11.03 -17.56 5.11
CA PHE A 34 -9.88 -16.69 5.36
C PHE A 34 -9.98 -16.08 6.75
N ASP A 35 -8.82 -15.77 7.31
CA ASP A 35 -8.66 -15.25 8.67
C ASP A 35 -8.60 -13.73 8.72
N GLY A 36 -8.27 -13.07 7.61
CA GLY A 36 -8.29 -11.61 7.46
C GLY A 36 -7.88 -11.14 6.07
N ALA A 37 -7.89 -9.82 5.86
CA ALA A 37 -7.57 -9.17 4.59
C ALA A 37 -6.45 -8.14 4.76
N ILE A 38 -5.49 -8.14 3.84
CA ILE A 38 -4.42 -7.15 3.70
C ILE A 38 -4.80 -6.24 2.53
N VAL A 39 -4.97 -4.94 2.78
CA VAL A 39 -5.36 -3.96 1.77
C VAL A 39 -4.24 -2.93 1.58
N THR A 40 -3.70 -2.85 0.37
CA THR A 40 -2.47 -2.10 0.07
C THR A 40 -2.71 -0.74 -0.61
N GLY A 41 -3.68 0.01 -0.08
CA GLY A 41 -3.99 1.37 -0.54
C GLY A 41 -4.98 1.45 -1.70
N ASP A 42 -5.28 2.70 -2.06
CA ASP A 42 -6.29 3.10 -3.06
C ASP A 42 -7.62 2.38 -2.85
N ILE A 43 -8.13 2.56 -1.63
CA ILE A 43 -9.35 1.96 -1.12
C ILE A 43 -10.56 2.80 -1.55
N SER A 44 -10.45 4.11 -1.43
CA SER A 44 -11.51 5.09 -1.70
C SER A 44 -10.93 6.51 -1.78
N THR A 45 -11.74 7.54 -1.60
CA THR A 45 -11.31 8.94 -1.38
C THR A 45 -11.36 9.32 0.10
N ALA A 46 -10.72 10.43 0.48
CA ALA A 46 -10.63 10.87 1.88
C ALA A 46 -12.00 10.98 2.57
N GLN A 47 -13.02 11.45 1.84
CA GLN A 47 -14.37 11.62 2.38
C GLN A 47 -15.09 10.28 2.67
N HIS A 48 -14.80 9.24 1.88
CA HIS A 48 -15.54 7.97 1.92
C HIS A 48 -14.74 6.82 2.56
N LEU A 49 -13.43 7.01 2.74
CA LEU A 49 -12.48 6.00 3.19
C LEU A 49 -12.92 5.29 4.47
N LYS A 50 -13.20 6.05 5.53
CA LYS A 50 -13.60 5.49 6.83
C LYS A 50 -14.87 4.63 6.70
N GLY A 51 -15.90 5.16 6.07
CA GLY A 51 -17.17 4.46 5.90
C GLY A 51 -17.03 3.18 5.07
N HIS A 52 -16.20 3.20 4.02
CA HIS A 52 -15.91 2.01 3.23
C HIS A 52 -15.13 0.95 4.02
N LEU A 53 -14.13 1.34 4.82
CA LEU A 53 -13.40 0.40 5.69
C LEU A 53 -14.32 -0.26 6.71
N GLU A 54 -15.16 0.53 7.39
CA GLU A 54 -16.16 0.02 8.35
C GLU A 54 -17.15 -0.94 7.68
N ALA A 55 -17.62 -0.60 6.47
CA ALA A 55 -18.52 -1.46 5.70
C ALA A 55 -17.85 -2.78 5.27
N LEU A 56 -16.57 -2.77 4.86
CA LEU A 56 -15.82 -3.98 4.54
C LEU A 56 -15.65 -4.87 5.78
N ALA A 57 -15.23 -4.28 6.91
CA ALA A 57 -15.06 -5.01 8.16
C ALA A 57 -16.38 -5.65 8.64
N ALA A 58 -17.50 -4.93 8.52
CA ALA A 58 -18.82 -5.43 8.84
C ALA A 58 -19.26 -6.57 7.90
N ALA A 59 -19.02 -6.42 6.60
CA ALA A 59 -19.43 -7.42 5.60
C ALA A 59 -18.61 -8.72 5.68
N TRP A 60 -17.32 -8.63 5.99
CA TRP A 60 -16.44 -9.80 6.08
C TRP A 60 -16.44 -10.42 7.47
N GLY A 61 -16.65 -9.64 8.53
CA GLY A 61 -16.54 -10.12 9.91
C GLY A 61 -15.14 -10.62 10.26
N ARG A 62 -14.11 -10.14 9.56
CA ARG A 62 -12.71 -10.51 9.71
C ARG A 62 -11.83 -9.27 9.83
N PRO A 63 -10.65 -9.38 10.47
CA PRO A 63 -9.65 -8.31 10.48
C PRO A 63 -9.30 -7.82 9.07
N VAL A 64 -9.20 -6.52 8.92
CA VAL A 64 -8.68 -5.81 7.75
C VAL A 64 -7.46 -5.00 8.20
N TRP A 65 -6.29 -5.42 7.75
CA TRP A 65 -5.03 -4.70 7.93
C TRP A 65 -4.78 -3.87 6.68
N PHE A 66 -4.61 -2.57 6.83
CA PHE A 66 -4.54 -1.69 5.68
C PHE A 66 -3.45 -0.63 5.81
N VAL A 67 -2.96 -0.21 4.65
CA VAL A 67 -2.18 1.00 4.41
C VAL A 67 -2.95 1.87 3.41
N LEU A 68 -2.58 3.15 3.30
CA LEU A 68 -3.24 4.07 2.38
C LEU A 68 -2.45 4.24 1.09
N GLY A 69 -3.16 4.48 0.00
CA GLY A 69 -2.60 4.93 -1.27
C GLY A 69 -2.84 6.41 -1.52
N ASN A 70 -2.39 6.93 -2.66
CA ASN A 70 -2.51 8.35 -2.99
C ASN A 70 -3.98 8.78 -3.16
N HIS A 71 -4.83 7.92 -3.73
CA HIS A 71 -6.24 8.20 -3.98
C HIS A 71 -7.05 8.31 -2.69
N ASP A 72 -6.62 7.60 -1.64
CA ASP A 72 -7.21 7.66 -0.29
C ASP A 72 -7.14 9.06 0.35
N TYR A 73 -6.27 9.93 -0.19
CA TYR A 73 -6.15 11.32 0.24
C TYR A 73 -6.92 12.32 -0.63
N TYR A 74 -7.57 11.88 -1.71
CA TYR A 74 -8.27 12.79 -2.62
C TYR A 74 -9.40 13.55 -1.92
N GLY A 75 -9.38 14.89 -2.05
CA GLY A 75 -10.28 15.81 -1.35
C GLY A 75 -9.89 16.09 0.11
N GLY A 76 -8.78 15.52 0.59
CA GLY A 76 -8.32 15.62 1.96
C GLY A 76 -6.89 16.17 2.09
N GLY A 77 -6.40 16.19 3.34
CA GLY A 77 -5.00 16.45 3.64
C GLY A 77 -4.34 15.23 4.27
N ILE A 78 -3.07 14.99 3.96
CA ILE A 78 -2.27 13.84 4.41
C ILE A 78 -2.33 13.72 5.93
N LYS A 79 -2.04 14.82 6.66
CA LYS A 79 -2.06 14.79 8.13
C LYS A 79 -3.46 14.46 8.66
N GLN A 80 -4.48 15.08 8.08
CA GLN A 80 -5.87 14.90 8.50
C GLN A 80 -6.31 13.44 8.34
N VAL A 81 -6.12 12.87 7.16
CA VAL A 81 -6.53 11.49 6.85
C VAL A 81 -5.77 10.48 7.70
N ARG A 82 -4.45 10.67 7.90
CA ARG A 82 -3.66 9.81 8.79
C ARG A 82 -4.15 9.84 10.23
N THR A 83 -4.48 11.03 10.76
CA THR A 83 -5.05 11.16 12.10
C THR A 83 -6.42 10.47 12.20
N GLU A 84 -7.25 10.55 11.16
CA GLU A 84 -8.53 9.86 11.14
C GLU A 84 -8.36 8.33 11.12
N MET A 85 -7.50 7.78 10.26
CA MET A 85 -7.25 6.34 10.19
C MET A 85 -6.59 5.80 11.46
N ALA A 86 -5.71 6.59 12.09
CA ALA A 86 -5.15 6.28 13.41
C ALA A 86 -6.22 6.10 14.49
N SER A 87 -7.31 6.88 14.44
CA SER A 87 -8.40 6.78 15.42
C SER A 87 -9.18 5.47 15.34
N LEU A 88 -9.06 4.75 14.21
CA LEU A 88 -9.67 3.42 14.01
C LEU A 88 -9.00 2.32 14.83
N VAL A 89 -7.93 2.61 15.57
CA VAL A 89 -7.33 1.67 16.54
C VAL A 89 -8.35 1.12 17.57
N SER A 90 -9.44 1.85 17.80
CA SER A 90 -10.54 1.43 18.67
C SER A 90 -11.48 0.39 18.03
N HIS A 91 -11.43 0.21 16.72
CA HIS A 91 -12.28 -0.72 16.00
C HIS A 91 -11.68 -2.13 16.04
N PRO A 92 -12.44 -3.18 16.43
CA PRO A 92 -11.89 -4.51 16.72
C PRO A 92 -11.37 -5.26 15.49
N LEU A 93 -11.79 -4.86 14.30
CA LEU A 93 -11.45 -5.51 13.03
C LEU A 93 -10.68 -4.62 12.06
N LEU A 94 -10.38 -3.38 12.40
CA LEU A 94 -9.64 -2.48 11.51
C LEU A 94 -8.28 -2.18 12.12
N THR A 95 -7.23 -2.27 11.32
CA THR A 95 -5.88 -2.01 11.79
C THR A 95 -5.12 -1.22 10.73
N TYR A 96 -4.87 0.05 11.05
CA TYR A 96 -4.02 0.92 10.25
C TYR A 96 -2.55 0.59 10.53
N LEU A 97 -1.91 -0.11 9.58
CA LEU A 97 -0.60 -0.75 9.76
C LEU A 97 0.55 0.19 10.15
N PRO A 98 0.67 1.42 9.61
CA PRO A 98 1.78 2.32 9.94
C PRO A 98 1.89 2.63 11.44
N GLN A 99 0.79 2.52 12.19
CA GLN A 99 0.75 2.79 13.63
C GLN A 99 0.60 1.54 14.51
N ALA A 100 0.33 0.38 13.92
CA ALA A 100 0.01 -0.83 14.69
C ALA A 100 1.25 -1.61 15.17
N GLY A 101 2.42 -1.36 14.56
CA GLY A 101 3.59 -2.22 14.76
C GLY A 101 3.45 -3.58 14.05
N PRO A 102 4.36 -4.54 14.29
CA PRO A 102 4.28 -5.86 13.68
C PRO A 102 3.06 -6.66 14.15
N ILE A 103 2.20 -7.02 13.20
CA ILE A 103 1.06 -7.92 13.41
C ILE A 103 1.53 -9.35 13.23
N LYS A 104 1.22 -10.24 14.18
CA LYS A 104 1.54 -11.65 14.07
C LYS A 104 0.55 -12.34 13.12
N LEU A 105 1.04 -12.88 12.01
CA LEU A 105 0.24 -13.68 11.07
C LEU A 105 0.32 -15.18 11.43
N SER A 106 1.48 -15.65 11.86
CA SER A 106 1.67 -17.04 12.30
C SER A 106 2.79 -17.11 13.33
N PRO A 107 3.15 -18.30 13.85
CA PRO A 107 4.34 -18.44 14.70
C PRO A 107 5.65 -17.99 14.03
N THR A 108 5.70 -17.93 12.69
CA THR A 108 6.93 -17.61 11.94
C THR A 108 6.82 -16.39 11.03
N ALA A 109 5.61 -15.82 10.89
CA ALA A 109 5.34 -14.72 9.99
C ALA A 109 4.73 -13.50 10.70
N SER A 110 5.21 -12.31 10.32
CA SER A 110 4.67 -11.01 10.74
C SER A 110 4.30 -10.15 9.54
N LEU A 111 3.33 -9.27 9.73
CA LEU A 111 2.91 -8.22 8.81
C LEU A 111 3.27 -6.86 9.39
N VAL A 112 3.88 -6.01 8.57
CA VAL A 112 4.07 -4.59 8.82
C VAL A 112 3.57 -3.81 7.61
N GLY A 113 3.35 -2.51 7.76
CA GLY A 113 3.02 -1.70 6.59
C GLY A 113 3.27 -0.21 6.80
N ILE A 114 3.51 0.46 5.69
CA ILE A 114 3.67 1.91 5.53
C ILE A 114 2.77 2.34 4.36
N ASP A 115 2.34 3.60 4.28
CA ASP A 115 1.47 4.03 3.18
C ASP A 115 2.23 3.96 1.85
N GLY A 116 3.38 4.64 1.78
CA GLY A 116 4.19 4.74 0.56
C GLY A 116 3.74 5.87 -0.37
N TRP A 117 4.71 6.59 -0.92
CA TRP A 117 4.50 7.74 -1.83
C TRP A 117 5.54 7.72 -2.95
N GLY A 118 5.14 8.17 -4.15
CA GLY A 118 6.11 8.53 -5.19
C GLY A 118 7.06 9.60 -4.68
N ASP A 119 8.37 9.39 -4.73
CA ASP A 119 9.33 10.22 -4.00
C ASP A 119 10.29 11.04 -4.86
N GLY A 120 10.16 10.95 -6.19
CA GLY A 120 10.95 11.75 -7.13
C GLY A 120 12.46 11.51 -7.01
N ARG A 121 12.89 10.31 -6.62
CA ARG A 121 14.31 9.92 -6.58
C ARG A 121 14.75 9.05 -7.76
N LEU A 122 13.80 8.47 -8.49
CA LEU A 122 14.04 7.74 -9.73
C LEU A 122 13.46 8.48 -10.93
N GLY A 123 13.99 8.17 -12.12
CA GLY A 123 13.54 8.77 -13.38
C GLY A 123 14.02 10.21 -13.56
N ARG A 124 13.16 11.05 -14.15
CA ARG A 124 13.45 12.45 -14.49
C ARG A 124 12.46 13.44 -13.83
N PRO A 125 12.49 13.55 -12.50
CA PRO A 125 11.50 14.31 -11.72
C PRO A 125 11.38 15.78 -12.12
N GLU A 126 12.49 16.39 -12.55
CA GLU A 126 12.57 17.80 -12.89
C GLU A 126 11.97 18.10 -14.28
N THR A 127 11.97 17.14 -15.19
CA THR A 127 11.60 17.34 -16.60
C THR A 127 10.42 16.49 -17.08
N THR A 128 9.95 15.53 -16.28
CA THR A 128 8.82 14.68 -16.65
C THR A 128 7.58 15.51 -17.03
N PRO A 129 6.91 15.17 -18.15
CA PRO A 129 5.65 15.78 -18.53
C PRO A 129 4.46 15.27 -17.70
N VAL A 130 4.65 14.21 -16.90
CA VAL A 130 3.58 13.56 -16.14
C VAL A 130 3.10 14.47 -15.03
N LEU A 131 1.79 14.68 -14.99
CA LEU A 131 1.05 15.39 -13.94
C LEU A 131 -0.06 14.47 -13.44
N LEU A 132 -0.08 14.25 -12.12
CA LEU A 132 -1.07 13.40 -11.47
C LEU A 132 -2.16 14.23 -10.81
N ASN A 133 -3.34 13.64 -10.70
CA ASN A 133 -4.44 14.21 -9.93
C ASN A 133 -4.06 14.42 -8.45
N ASP A 134 -3.12 13.62 -7.94
CA ASP A 134 -2.53 13.77 -6.60
C ASP A 134 -2.10 15.21 -6.31
N PHE A 135 -1.49 15.87 -7.29
CA PHE A 135 -0.93 17.21 -7.15
C PHE A 135 -1.98 18.32 -7.12
N VAL A 136 -3.25 17.97 -7.31
CA VAL A 136 -4.40 18.89 -7.31
C VAL A 136 -5.39 18.51 -6.21
N LEU A 137 -5.59 17.21 -5.97
CA LEU A 137 -6.62 16.70 -5.07
C LEU A 137 -6.13 16.44 -3.64
N VAL A 138 -4.82 16.46 -3.40
CA VAL A 138 -4.22 16.29 -2.07
C VAL A 138 -3.68 17.63 -1.58
N ARG A 139 -4.21 18.12 -0.46
CA ARG A 139 -3.99 19.50 0.04
C ARG A 139 -2.50 19.89 0.14
N GLU A 140 -1.67 19.02 0.71
CA GLU A 140 -0.24 19.31 0.88
C GLU A 140 0.53 19.31 -0.44
N LEU A 141 0.07 18.55 -1.45
CA LEU A 141 0.70 18.51 -2.78
C LEU A 141 0.24 19.69 -3.63
N GLU A 142 -1.04 20.05 -3.58
CA GLU A 142 -1.61 21.23 -4.25
C GLU A 142 -0.98 22.53 -3.74
N ALA A 143 -0.73 22.64 -2.44
CA ALA A 143 -0.05 23.78 -1.83
C ALA A 143 1.45 23.88 -2.19
N SER A 144 1.99 22.92 -2.95
CA SER A 144 3.40 22.93 -3.33
C SER A 144 3.69 24.03 -4.35
N LYS A 145 4.69 24.87 -4.05
CA LYS A 145 5.06 26.04 -4.87
C LYS A 145 5.82 25.65 -6.14
N GLY A 146 5.10 25.07 -7.10
CA GLY A 146 5.65 24.57 -8.36
C GLY A 146 6.45 23.27 -8.22
N ARG A 147 7.10 22.85 -9.31
CA ARG A 147 7.79 21.54 -9.40
C ARG A 147 8.80 21.32 -8.28
N MET A 148 9.62 22.31 -7.96
CA MET A 148 10.63 22.15 -6.91
C MET A 148 10.03 22.04 -5.51
N GLY A 149 8.95 22.80 -5.24
CA GLY A 149 8.18 22.65 -4.01
C GLY A 149 7.58 21.25 -3.89
N LEU A 150 7.00 20.74 -4.99
CA LEU A 150 6.41 19.40 -5.03
C LEU A 150 7.47 18.34 -4.76
N LEU A 151 8.62 18.41 -5.42
CA LEU A 151 9.75 17.49 -5.20
C LEU A 151 10.24 17.52 -3.76
N SER A 152 10.33 18.70 -3.15
CA SER A 152 10.70 18.81 -1.73
C SER A 152 9.66 18.13 -0.84
N THR A 153 8.37 18.35 -1.10
CA THR A 153 7.27 17.73 -0.34
C THR A 153 7.30 16.20 -0.46
N VAL A 154 7.34 15.67 -1.68
CA VAL A 154 7.29 14.22 -1.89
C VAL A 154 8.56 13.50 -1.44
N ARG A 155 9.73 14.12 -1.56
CA ARG A 155 10.99 13.55 -1.05
C ARG A 155 10.93 13.39 0.47
N ARG A 156 10.41 14.41 1.17
CA ARG A 156 10.19 14.36 2.62
C ARG A 156 9.18 13.28 3.00
N LEU A 157 8.07 13.16 2.27
CA LEU A 157 7.12 12.06 2.50
C LEU A 157 7.80 10.69 2.34
N GLY A 158 8.60 10.49 1.28
CA GLY A 158 9.36 9.27 1.09
C GLY A 158 10.37 9.00 2.21
N ASP A 159 11.05 10.04 2.72
CA ASP A 159 11.97 9.90 3.87
C ASP A 159 11.24 9.50 5.15
N ASP A 160 10.08 10.13 5.42
CA ASP A 160 9.23 9.82 6.57
C ASP A 160 8.74 8.36 6.52
N GLU A 161 8.28 7.91 5.35
CA GLU A 161 7.87 6.51 5.12
C GLU A 161 9.04 5.52 5.28
N ALA A 162 10.21 5.84 4.73
CA ALA A 162 11.39 4.99 4.82
C ALA A 162 11.91 4.87 6.26
N ALA A 163 11.93 5.97 7.01
CA ALA A 163 12.29 5.97 8.42
C ALA A 163 11.36 5.04 9.22
N ARG A 164 10.03 5.20 9.02
CA ARG A 164 9.04 4.34 9.67
C ARG A 164 9.17 2.88 9.24
N CYS A 165 9.46 2.64 7.96
CA CYS A 165 9.67 1.31 7.42
C CYS A 165 10.84 0.60 8.13
N ARG A 166 11.99 1.27 8.30
CA ARG A 166 13.14 0.71 9.03
C ARG A 166 12.78 0.28 10.45
N GLU A 167 12.08 1.14 11.20
CA GLU A 167 11.65 0.82 12.57
C GLU A 167 10.78 -0.44 12.62
N LEU A 168 9.79 -0.52 11.72
CA LEU A 168 8.86 -1.65 11.65
C LEU A 168 9.57 -2.94 11.21
N LEU A 169 10.46 -2.85 10.23
CA LEU A 169 11.24 -3.99 9.73
C LEU A 169 12.15 -4.54 10.83
N ALA A 170 12.86 -3.69 11.57
CA ALA A 170 13.70 -4.12 12.69
C ALA A 170 12.86 -4.86 13.74
N ALA A 171 11.73 -4.28 14.16
CA ALA A 171 10.85 -4.90 15.15
C ALA A 171 10.21 -6.22 14.68
N ALA A 172 9.90 -6.35 13.38
CA ALA A 172 9.35 -7.58 12.82
C ALA A 172 10.41 -8.66 12.63
N ALA A 173 11.61 -8.27 12.21
CA ALA A 173 12.75 -9.16 12.00
C ALA A 173 13.15 -9.87 13.30
N GLU A 174 13.11 -9.20 14.45
CA GLU A 174 13.39 -9.84 15.75
C GLU A 174 12.47 -11.04 16.07
N ARG A 175 11.25 -11.04 15.52
CA ARG A 175 10.17 -11.93 15.97
C ARG A 175 9.82 -13.03 14.96
N SER A 176 10.15 -12.82 13.70
CA SER A 176 9.66 -13.64 12.59
C SER A 176 10.77 -13.98 11.60
N ARG A 177 10.62 -15.16 10.97
CA ARG A 177 11.45 -15.58 9.84
C ARG A 177 10.95 -15.02 8.52
N ARG A 178 9.64 -14.80 8.41
CA ARG A 178 8.99 -14.19 7.25
C ARG A 178 8.38 -12.85 7.65
N VAL A 179 8.77 -11.80 6.96
CA VAL A 179 8.21 -10.45 7.13
C VAL A 179 7.45 -10.09 5.87
N VAL A 180 6.14 -9.90 6.00
CA VAL A 180 5.29 -9.37 4.94
C VAL A 180 5.19 -7.86 5.13
N VAL A 181 5.41 -7.10 4.07
CA VAL A 181 5.39 -5.64 4.08
C VAL A 181 4.29 -5.17 3.14
N ALA A 182 3.28 -4.50 3.69
CA ALA A 182 2.26 -3.81 2.92
C ALA A 182 2.71 -2.37 2.64
N THR A 183 2.70 -1.95 1.38
CA THR A 183 2.86 -0.55 0.96
C THR A 183 2.04 -0.32 -0.29
N HIS A 184 1.67 0.91 -0.60
CA HIS A 184 0.91 1.19 -1.81
C HIS A 184 1.80 1.37 -3.03
N VAL A 185 2.73 2.34 -2.99
CA VAL A 185 3.59 2.67 -4.13
C VAL A 185 4.75 1.66 -4.25
N PRO A 186 5.03 1.11 -5.45
CA PRO A 186 6.16 0.22 -5.66
C PRO A 186 7.50 0.79 -5.16
N PRO A 187 8.27 0.07 -4.33
CA PRO A 187 9.52 0.61 -3.78
C PRO A 187 10.72 0.52 -4.73
N PHE A 188 10.57 -0.16 -5.88
CA PHE A 188 11.65 -0.43 -6.84
C PHE A 188 11.18 -0.19 -8.27
N ARG A 189 12.12 0.18 -9.16
CA ARG A 189 11.87 0.29 -10.60
C ARG A 189 11.34 -1.03 -11.15
N GLU A 190 11.98 -2.14 -10.76
CA GLU A 190 11.69 -3.50 -11.18
C GLU A 190 10.27 -3.96 -10.81
N ALA A 191 9.67 -3.34 -9.79
CA ALA A 191 8.31 -3.60 -9.35
C ALA A 191 7.28 -2.57 -9.88
N CYS A 192 7.71 -1.55 -10.62
CA CYS A 192 6.85 -0.52 -11.19
C CYS A 192 6.29 -0.99 -12.54
N TRP A 193 5.39 -1.97 -12.51
CA TRP A 193 4.86 -2.61 -13.70
C TRP A 193 3.84 -1.75 -14.44
N HIS A 194 3.90 -1.69 -15.76
CA HIS A 194 2.86 -1.07 -16.58
C HIS A 194 2.73 -1.79 -17.93
N ARG A 195 1.51 -2.26 -18.26
CA ARG A 195 1.18 -2.87 -19.57
C ARG A 195 2.17 -3.95 -20.05
N GLY A 196 2.61 -4.83 -19.15
CA GLY A 196 3.52 -5.94 -19.47
C GLY A 196 5.01 -5.57 -19.49
N GLY A 197 5.36 -4.31 -19.19
CA GLY A 197 6.74 -3.86 -18.99
C GLY A 197 6.93 -3.11 -17.68
N ILE A 198 8.07 -2.45 -17.54
CA ILE A 198 8.40 -1.55 -16.42
C ILE A 198 8.17 -0.10 -16.87
N SER A 199 7.60 0.71 -15.99
CA SER A 199 7.42 2.16 -16.19
C SER A 199 8.74 2.86 -16.54
N ASP A 200 8.69 3.79 -17.49
CA ASP A 200 9.86 4.53 -17.93
C ASP A 200 10.24 5.69 -16.99
N ASP A 201 11.32 6.39 -17.33
CA ASP A 201 11.87 7.47 -16.53
C ASP A 201 10.93 8.68 -16.34
N ASP A 202 9.90 8.85 -17.16
CA ASP A 202 8.93 9.94 -17.00
C ASP A 202 7.90 9.59 -15.91
N TRP A 203 7.59 8.31 -15.71
CA TRP A 203 6.59 7.85 -14.74
C TRP A 203 7.18 7.51 -13.37
N LEU A 204 8.39 6.93 -13.34
CA LEU A 204 9.04 6.52 -12.09
C LEU A 204 9.12 7.56 -10.97
N PRO A 205 9.29 8.88 -11.25
CA PRO A 205 9.32 9.88 -10.18
C PRO A 205 8.11 9.82 -9.25
N TRP A 206 6.94 9.48 -9.79
CA TRP A 206 5.68 9.50 -9.04
C TRP A 206 5.16 8.10 -8.72
N PHE A 207 5.63 7.08 -9.42
CA PHE A 207 5.14 5.70 -9.29
C PHE A 207 6.10 4.79 -8.52
N THR A 208 7.18 5.35 -7.98
CA THR A 208 8.11 4.60 -7.12
C THR A 208 8.55 5.36 -5.88
N CYS A 209 8.81 4.62 -4.81
CA CYS A 209 9.38 5.16 -3.58
C CYS A 209 10.78 4.57 -3.34
N LYS A 210 11.82 5.22 -3.89
CA LYS A 210 13.18 4.70 -3.78
C LYS A 210 13.64 4.63 -2.32
N ALA A 211 13.28 5.64 -1.51
CA ALA A 211 13.69 5.68 -0.10
C ALA A 211 13.20 4.46 0.69
N VAL A 212 11.95 4.00 0.42
CA VAL A 212 11.42 2.77 1.01
C VAL A 212 12.13 1.54 0.45
N GLY A 213 12.43 1.51 -0.85
CA GLY A 213 13.24 0.45 -1.46
C GLY A 213 14.60 0.29 -0.79
N ASP A 214 15.29 1.39 -0.52
CA ASP A 214 16.58 1.39 0.16
C ASP A 214 16.47 0.82 1.58
N ALA A 215 15.42 1.18 2.34
CA ALA A 215 15.16 0.63 3.67
C ALA A 215 14.87 -0.88 3.65
N LEU A 216 14.18 -1.37 2.63
CA LEU A 216 13.90 -2.80 2.44
C LEU A 216 15.16 -3.59 2.11
N VAL A 217 16.02 -3.07 1.24
CA VAL A 217 17.32 -3.67 0.92
C VAL A 217 18.20 -3.74 2.16
N GLU A 218 18.31 -2.64 2.90
CA GLU A 218 19.08 -2.57 4.17
C GLU A 218 18.63 -3.66 5.16
N ALA A 219 17.32 -3.82 5.36
CA ALA A 219 16.78 -4.84 6.25
C ALA A 219 17.03 -6.28 5.74
N ALA A 220 16.88 -6.50 4.43
CA ALA A 220 17.08 -7.81 3.80
C ALA A 220 18.55 -8.25 3.85
N GLU A 221 19.49 -7.34 3.65
CA GLU A 221 20.94 -7.58 3.77
C GLU A 221 21.37 -7.79 5.22
N THR A 222 20.78 -7.04 6.17
CA THR A 222 21.05 -7.19 7.61
C THR A 222 20.55 -8.53 8.15
N HIS A 223 19.50 -9.09 7.54
CA HIS A 223 18.87 -10.33 7.98
C HIS A 223 18.75 -11.36 6.84
N PRO A 224 19.87 -11.93 6.36
CA PRO A 224 19.87 -12.84 5.22
C PRO A 224 19.17 -14.18 5.51
N ASP A 225 18.96 -14.53 6.79
CA ASP A 225 18.21 -15.70 7.24
C ASP A 225 16.68 -15.52 7.17
N LYS A 226 16.22 -14.29 6.96
CA LYS A 226 14.79 -13.93 6.91
C LYS A 226 14.34 -13.74 5.47
N GLN A 227 13.04 -13.90 5.26
CA GLN A 227 12.37 -13.72 3.97
C GLN A 227 11.45 -12.50 4.03
N PHE A 228 11.59 -11.59 3.07
CA PHE A 228 10.80 -10.38 2.95
C PHE A 228 9.91 -10.48 1.70
N LEU A 229 8.60 -10.35 1.93
CA LEU A 229 7.61 -10.26 0.86
C LEU A 229 6.92 -8.90 0.92
N VAL A 230 7.13 -8.08 -0.10
CA VAL A 230 6.48 -6.78 -0.25
C VAL A 230 5.24 -6.93 -1.12
N LEU A 231 4.13 -6.36 -0.70
CA LEU A 231 2.86 -6.31 -1.40
C LEU A 231 2.52 -4.85 -1.71
N CYS A 232 2.30 -4.51 -2.98
CA CYS A 232 1.99 -3.15 -3.42
C CYS A 232 1.03 -3.06 -4.62
N GLY A 233 0.61 -1.86 -4.99
CA GLY A 233 -0.36 -1.59 -6.06
C GLY A 233 0.04 -0.39 -6.92
N HIS A 234 -0.85 0.60 -7.03
CA HIS A 234 -0.68 1.93 -7.64
C HIS A 234 -0.58 1.95 -9.17
N THR A 235 0.16 1.01 -9.73
CA THR A 235 0.46 0.97 -11.18
C THR A 235 -0.62 0.28 -12.01
N HIS A 236 -1.57 -0.39 -11.33
CA HIS A 236 -2.70 -1.14 -11.90
C HIS A 236 -2.31 -2.30 -12.83
N THR A 237 -1.02 -2.64 -12.92
CA THR A 237 -0.54 -3.81 -13.67
C THR A 237 0.16 -4.75 -12.71
N SER A 238 -0.28 -6.00 -12.69
CA SER A 238 0.31 -7.01 -11.82
C SER A 238 1.70 -7.44 -12.28
N GLY A 239 2.59 -7.72 -11.34
CA GLY A 239 3.88 -8.34 -11.63
C GLY A 239 4.66 -8.71 -10.37
N THR A 240 5.75 -9.43 -10.55
CA THR A 240 6.62 -9.88 -9.45
C THR A 240 8.07 -9.54 -9.79
N ALA A 241 8.77 -8.94 -8.83
CA ALA A 241 10.20 -8.64 -8.94
C ALA A 241 10.96 -9.30 -7.79
N THR A 242 12.03 -10.02 -8.11
CA THR A 242 13.00 -10.50 -7.13
C THR A 242 14.13 -9.47 -7.07
N ILE A 243 14.26 -8.78 -5.94
CA ILE A 243 15.26 -7.72 -5.74
C ILE A 243 16.55 -8.31 -5.16
N LEU A 244 16.40 -9.16 -4.16
CA LEU A 244 17.47 -9.95 -3.55
C LEU A 244 17.00 -11.40 -3.36
N PRO A 245 17.88 -12.38 -3.10
CA PRO A 245 17.49 -13.78 -2.88
C PRO A 245 16.43 -13.98 -1.78
N ASN A 246 16.32 -13.02 -0.84
CA ASN A 246 15.36 -13.04 0.26
C ASN A 246 14.40 -11.84 0.27
N LEU A 247 14.33 -11.06 -0.82
CA LEU A 247 13.44 -9.90 -0.95
C LEU A 247 12.68 -9.97 -2.28
N VAL A 248 11.39 -10.25 -2.19
CA VAL A 248 10.47 -10.34 -3.33
C VAL A 248 9.38 -9.29 -3.20
N VAL A 249 9.04 -8.65 -4.31
CA VAL A 249 7.99 -7.64 -4.40
C VAL A 249 6.91 -8.15 -5.35
N ARG A 250 5.66 -8.04 -4.93
CA ARG A 250 4.48 -8.35 -5.73
C ARG A 250 3.64 -7.10 -5.87
N THR A 251 3.41 -6.70 -7.11
CA THR A 251 2.55 -5.59 -7.47
C THR A 251 1.22 -6.17 -7.95
N GLY A 252 0.10 -5.69 -7.39
CA GLY A 252 -1.25 -6.07 -7.80
C GLY A 252 -1.72 -5.28 -9.02
N GLY A 253 -2.70 -5.81 -9.73
CA GLY A 253 -3.30 -5.15 -10.90
C GLY A 253 -4.71 -4.65 -10.61
N ALA A 254 -5.16 -3.62 -11.32
CA ALA A 254 -6.45 -2.99 -11.04
C ALA A 254 -7.23 -2.62 -12.28
N VAL A 255 -8.56 -2.63 -12.15
CA VAL A 255 -9.49 -2.08 -13.14
C VAL A 255 -10.58 -1.34 -12.37
N TYR A 256 -10.71 -0.03 -12.61
CA TYR A 256 -11.72 0.80 -11.97
C TYR A 256 -13.13 0.21 -12.11
N GLY A 257 -13.88 0.23 -11.01
CA GLY A 257 -15.23 -0.32 -10.93
C GLY A 257 -15.30 -1.85 -10.92
N SER A 258 -14.16 -2.55 -10.92
CA SER A 258 -14.09 -4.01 -10.86
C SER A 258 -13.05 -4.50 -9.82
N PRO A 259 -13.21 -4.14 -8.53
CA PRO A 259 -12.30 -4.59 -7.47
C PRO A 259 -12.29 -6.11 -7.33
N LYS A 260 -11.13 -6.67 -7.01
CA LYS A 260 -10.92 -8.12 -6.89
C LYS A 260 -9.92 -8.43 -5.78
N VAL A 261 -9.81 -9.72 -5.47
CA VAL A 261 -8.71 -10.26 -4.66
C VAL A 261 -7.54 -10.52 -5.60
N GLU A 262 -6.36 -10.01 -5.23
CA GLU A 262 -5.14 -10.23 -6.00
C GLU A 262 -4.57 -11.62 -5.76
N ASP A 263 -4.54 -12.05 -4.49
CA ASP A 263 -4.08 -13.38 -4.13
C ASP A 263 -4.60 -13.84 -2.75
N VAL A 264 -4.49 -15.14 -2.51
CA VAL A 264 -4.72 -15.79 -1.22
C VAL A 264 -3.37 -16.20 -0.64
N LEU A 265 -2.93 -15.53 0.42
CA LEU A 265 -1.65 -15.78 1.06
C LEU A 265 -1.81 -16.77 2.20
N GLU A 266 -0.97 -17.80 2.22
CA GLU A 266 -0.94 -18.80 3.28
C GLU A 266 0.33 -18.68 4.13
N PHE A 267 0.12 -18.71 5.44
CA PHE A 267 1.15 -18.68 6.46
C PHE A 267 0.99 -19.87 7.39
N ALA A 268 2.01 -20.74 7.44
CA ALA A 268 2.09 -21.85 8.38
C ALA A 268 2.35 -21.35 9.81
#